data_AF-A0A3R7ARZ4-F1
#
_entry.id   AF-A0A3R7ARZ4-F1
#
_cell.length_a   1.000
_cell.length_b   1.000
_cell.length_c   1.000
_cell.angle_alpha   90.00
_cell.angle_beta   90.00
_cell.angle_gamma   90.00
#
_symmetry.space_group_name_H-M   'P 1'
#
loop_
_entity.id
_entity.type
_entity.pdbx_description
1 polymer ?
#
loop_
_entity_poly.entity_id
_entity_poly.type
_entity_poly.pdbx_seq_one_letter_code
_entity_poly.pdbx_strand_id
1 'polypeptide(L)'
;MSAENEFVRVQVNTVTGSLVSLTNKATQTKLNVTSSLLYYQAYGKQGDSCSSGAYLFHPNTSAVHNLPAISGHNCLKTPLLASCVFQFGTWGSLQYKLRAWDHSVVVEWTTWNLTLHNEEEKVAANYVPITIATYIRDKSNQFNVITDRAQGAASLKDGLTVRGSFALSVGPLALATEQLRAEMSRRYLSPLVALSAHNASLTPPTSSWAPRLPFNVGLISLEVVNGHTIRLRLTHLFAIHEHPEWSKEATVDLLVLLGPQWSVDGVHVTELNLSGNRVVGPIQGTTVTLQPMHVREFEVTTKKAKASTVYDGTVTSLADAGNDNDDDDVEGDF
;
A
#
# COMPACT_ATOMS: atom_id res chain seq x y z
N MET A 1 -1.66 -18.03 -22.08
CA MET A 1 -1.86 -16.57 -22.28
C MET A 1 -0.59 -15.81 -21.93
N SER A 2 -0.33 -14.68 -22.59
CA SER A 2 0.80 -13.78 -22.30
C SER A 2 0.30 -12.34 -22.32
N ALA A 3 0.77 -11.52 -21.39
CA ALA A 3 0.51 -10.09 -21.35
C ALA A 3 1.79 -9.32 -21.03
N GLU A 4 1.85 -8.05 -21.43
CA GLU A 4 2.91 -7.13 -21.04
C GLU A 4 2.43 -5.69 -21.13
N ASN A 5 3.06 -4.82 -20.34
CA ASN A 5 3.01 -3.36 -20.46
C ASN A 5 4.43 -2.85 -20.77
N GLU A 6 4.76 -1.61 -20.41
CA GLU A 6 6.12 -1.07 -20.58
C GLU A 6 7.15 -1.79 -19.69
N PHE A 7 6.82 -2.00 -18.42
CA PHE A 7 7.75 -2.41 -17.36
C PHE A 7 7.85 -3.92 -17.16
N VAL A 8 6.75 -4.66 -17.39
CA VAL A 8 6.60 -6.07 -17.01
C VAL A 8 6.01 -6.90 -18.15
N ARG A 9 6.51 -8.12 -18.31
CA ARG A 9 5.89 -9.20 -19.10
C ARG A 9 5.54 -10.37 -18.20
N VAL A 10 4.36 -10.96 -18.41
CA VAL A 10 3.81 -12.07 -17.63
C VAL A 10 3.28 -13.18 -18.55
N GLN A 11 3.55 -14.44 -18.20
CA GLN A 11 3.07 -15.62 -18.93
C GLN A 11 2.29 -16.53 -17.98
N VAL A 12 1.07 -16.89 -18.36
CA VAL A 12 0.16 -17.74 -17.56
C VAL A 12 -0.32 -18.91 -18.41
N ASN A 13 -0.20 -20.13 -17.89
CA ASN A 13 -0.76 -21.33 -18.49
C ASN A 13 -2.29 -21.30 -18.34
N THR A 14 -3.02 -21.22 -19.46
CA THR A 14 -4.48 -21.13 -19.46
C THR A 14 -5.20 -22.45 -19.19
N VAL A 15 -4.49 -23.58 -19.20
CA VAL A 15 -5.05 -24.90 -18.83
C VAL A 15 -5.01 -25.11 -17.32
N THR A 16 -4.04 -24.52 -16.62
CA THR A 16 -3.83 -24.72 -15.17
C THR A 16 -3.99 -23.46 -14.31
N GLY A 17 -4.14 -22.28 -14.92
CA GLY A 17 -4.14 -20.99 -14.23
C GLY A 17 -2.78 -20.58 -13.66
N SER A 18 -1.73 -21.38 -13.89
CA SER A 18 -0.41 -21.21 -13.29
C SER A 18 0.40 -20.08 -13.93
N LEU A 19 1.00 -19.22 -13.11
CA LEU A 19 2.03 -18.26 -13.51
C LEU A 19 3.29 -19.04 -13.90
N VAL A 20 3.68 -18.94 -15.18
CA VAL A 20 4.82 -19.66 -15.79
C VAL A 20 6.09 -18.81 -15.76
N SER A 21 5.97 -17.50 -15.94
CA SER A 21 7.10 -16.58 -15.74
C SER A 21 6.68 -15.14 -15.55
N LEU A 22 7.49 -14.43 -14.78
CA LEU A 22 7.48 -12.98 -14.62
C LEU A 22 8.80 -12.41 -15.16
N THR A 23 8.74 -11.32 -15.93
CA THR A 23 9.94 -10.66 -16.49
C THR A 23 9.87 -9.16 -16.26
N ASN A 24 10.89 -8.61 -15.63
CA ASN A 24 11.17 -7.18 -15.58
C ASN A 24 11.83 -6.76 -16.90
N LYS A 25 11.23 -5.83 -17.62
CA LYS A 25 11.65 -5.45 -18.98
C LYS A 25 12.82 -4.46 -18.98
N ALA A 26 12.99 -3.65 -17.94
CA ALA A 26 14.11 -2.73 -17.82
C ALA A 26 15.42 -3.49 -17.53
N THR A 27 15.38 -4.49 -16.64
CA THR A 27 16.58 -5.26 -16.23
C THR A 27 16.77 -6.56 -17.01
N GLN A 28 15.79 -6.95 -17.85
CA GLN A 28 15.67 -8.27 -18.48
C GLN A 28 15.65 -9.45 -17.48
N THR A 29 15.49 -9.21 -16.18
CA THR A 29 15.38 -10.26 -15.16
C THR A 29 14.11 -11.07 -15.38
N LYS A 30 14.26 -12.30 -15.87
CA LYS A 30 13.18 -13.29 -15.98
C LYS A 30 13.29 -14.31 -14.85
N LEU A 31 12.22 -14.46 -14.09
CA LEU A 31 12.00 -15.58 -13.19
C LEU A 31 10.97 -16.52 -13.84
N ASN A 32 11.37 -17.78 -14.06
CA ASN A 32 10.41 -18.85 -14.32
C ASN A 32 9.77 -19.24 -12.98
N VAL A 33 8.46 -19.38 -12.96
CA VAL A 33 7.65 -19.65 -11.76
C VAL A 33 6.74 -20.83 -12.07
N THR A 34 6.30 -21.54 -11.03
CA THR A 34 5.12 -22.42 -11.09
C THR A 34 4.23 -22.05 -9.92
N SER A 35 3.09 -21.39 -10.18
CA SER A 35 2.08 -21.13 -9.13
C SER A 35 0.95 -22.16 -9.16
N SER A 36 0.38 -22.44 -7.99
CA SER A 36 -0.84 -23.24 -7.83
C SER A 36 -1.69 -22.60 -6.73
N LEU A 37 -3.03 -22.61 -6.90
CA LEU A 37 -3.94 -22.23 -5.82
C LEU A 37 -4.39 -23.50 -5.09
N LEU A 38 -4.07 -23.56 -3.80
CA LEU A 38 -4.12 -24.76 -2.95
C LEU A 38 -4.77 -24.42 -1.61
N TYR A 39 -5.27 -25.42 -0.90
CA TYR A 39 -5.74 -25.26 0.48
C TYR A 39 -5.10 -26.30 1.42
N TYR A 40 -4.96 -25.91 2.68
CA TYR A 40 -4.79 -26.87 3.77
C TYR A 40 -6.17 -27.32 4.21
N GLN A 41 -6.34 -28.64 4.32
CA GLN A 41 -7.42 -29.23 5.11
C GLN A 41 -7.23 -28.80 6.58
N ALA A 42 -8.29 -28.71 7.39
CA ALA A 42 -8.25 -28.15 8.75
C ALA A 42 -8.48 -29.21 9.83
N TYR A 43 -7.59 -29.32 10.82
CA TYR A 43 -7.82 -30.22 11.97
C TYR A 43 -9.02 -29.71 12.78
N GLY A 44 -9.89 -30.62 13.20
CA GLY A 44 -11.00 -30.28 14.08
C GLY A 44 -11.61 -31.54 14.69
N LYS A 45 -11.90 -31.49 15.99
CA LYS A 45 -12.44 -32.60 16.76
C LYS A 45 -13.39 -32.05 17.82
N GLN A 46 -14.55 -32.67 17.99
CA GLN A 46 -15.58 -32.13 18.87
C GLN A 46 -15.09 -32.13 20.33
N GLY A 47 -15.11 -30.95 20.97
CA GLY A 47 -14.57 -30.74 22.32
C GLY A 47 -13.05 -30.56 22.42
N ASP A 48 -12.32 -30.57 21.30
CA ASP A 48 -10.87 -30.38 21.27
C ASP A 48 -10.51 -28.91 21.06
N SER A 49 -9.86 -28.30 22.06
CA SER A 49 -9.40 -26.90 22.03
C SER A 49 -8.29 -26.64 20.99
N CYS A 50 -7.62 -27.69 20.51
CA CYS A 50 -6.63 -27.58 19.44
C CYS A 50 -7.27 -27.66 18.04
N SER A 51 -8.60 -27.59 17.93
CA SER A 51 -9.29 -27.46 16.64
C SER A 51 -8.94 -26.15 15.93
N SER A 52 -8.72 -26.22 14.62
CA SER A 52 -8.44 -25.07 13.76
C SER A 52 -9.63 -24.10 13.74
N GLY A 53 -9.37 -22.79 13.75
CA GLY A 53 -10.42 -21.78 13.87
C GLY A 53 -9.94 -20.34 13.65
N ALA A 54 -10.61 -19.37 14.26
CA ALA A 54 -10.35 -17.95 14.05
C ALA A 54 -8.97 -17.48 14.55
N TYR A 55 -8.41 -18.16 15.56
CA TYR A 55 -7.12 -17.81 16.18
C TYR A 55 -6.03 -18.87 15.90
N LEU A 56 -6.38 -20.15 16.01
CA LEU A 56 -5.46 -21.26 15.80
C LEU A 56 -5.53 -21.73 14.35
N PHE A 57 -4.45 -21.53 13.60
CA PHE A 57 -4.24 -22.22 12.33
C PHE A 57 -3.59 -23.58 12.59
N HIS A 58 -4.42 -24.59 12.87
CA HIS A 58 -3.98 -25.99 12.90
C HIS A 58 -4.31 -26.62 11.53
N PRO A 59 -3.37 -26.63 10.56
CA PRO A 59 -3.54 -27.38 9.33
C PRO A 59 -3.59 -28.86 9.66
N ASN A 60 -4.39 -29.59 8.91
CA ASN A 60 -4.75 -30.96 9.21
C ASN A 60 -3.56 -31.91 9.11
N THR A 61 -2.95 -31.97 7.94
CA THR A 61 -1.60 -32.52 7.75
C THR A 61 -0.71 -31.40 7.22
N SER A 62 0.58 -31.69 7.08
CA SER A 62 1.48 -30.83 6.30
C SER A 62 1.27 -30.91 4.77
N ALA A 63 0.26 -31.66 4.28
CA ALA A 63 -0.06 -31.75 2.85
C ALA A 63 -0.99 -30.62 2.39
N VAL A 64 -0.91 -30.32 1.09
CA VAL A 64 -1.71 -29.30 0.40
C VAL A 64 -2.60 -29.96 -0.65
N HIS A 65 -3.83 -29.48 -0.74
CA HIS A 65 -4.87 -30.05 -1.60
C HIS A 65 -5.17 -29.11 -2.77
N ASN A 66 -5.32 -29.68 -3.97
CA ASN A 66 -5.68 -28.91 -5.16
C ASN A 66 -7.15 -28.45 -5.08
N LEU A 67 -7.42 -27.24 -5.58
CA LEU A 67 -8.79 -26.86 -5.95
C LEU A 67 -9.35 -27.76 -7.06
N PRO A 68 -10.68 -27.82 -7.25
CA PRO A 68 -11.28 -28.47 -8.43
C PRO A 68 -10.71 -27.90 -9.73
N ALA A 69 -10.69 -28.70 -10.79
CA ALA A 69 -10.21 -28.27 -12.10
C ALA A 69 -10.91 -27.00 -12.61
N ILE A 70 -10.23 -26.26 -13.49
CA ILE A 70 -10.73 -24.98 -14.01
C ILE A 70 -12.04 -25.23 -14.79
N SER A 71 -13.13 -24.69 -14.26
CA SER A 71 -14.49 -24.82 -14.82
C SER A 71 -14.75 -23.81 -15.94
N GLY A 72 -14.00 -22.71 -15.96
CA GLY A 72 -14.02 -21.71 -17.02
C GLY A 72 -12.96 -20.63 -16.81
N HIS A 73 -12.62 -19.91 -17.87
CA HIS A 73 -11.78 -18.72 -17.77
C HIS A 73 -12.24 -17.64 -18.75
N ASN A 74 -11.99 -16.38 -18.40
CA ASN A 74 -12.23 -15.24 -19.28
C ASN A 74 -11.01 -14.30 -19.22
N CYS A 75 -10.56 -13.81 -20.36
CA CYS A 75 -9.40 -12.96 -20.48
C CYS A 75 -9.74 -11.70 -21.29
N LEU A 76 -9.57 -10.54 -20.65
CA LEU A 76 -9.77 -9.22 -21.23
C LEU A 76 -8.41 -8.57 -21.51
N LYS A 77 -8.26 -7.95 -22.68
CA LYS A 77 -7.11 -7.09 -23.00
C LYS A 77 -7.60 -5.79 -23.64
N THR A 78 -7.34 -4.67 -22.96
CA THR A 78 -7.57 -3.31 -23.44
C THR A 78 -6.23 -2.54 -23.44
N PRO A 79 -6.16 -1.31 -23.97
CA PRO A 79 -4.96 -0.48 -23.87
C PRO A 79 -4.53 -0.15 -22.43
N LEU A 80 -5.46 -0.16 -21.47
CA LEU A 80 -5.21 0.22 -20.07
C LEU A 80 -5.11 -0.96 -19.11
N LEU A 81 -5.65 -2.14 -19.46
CA LEU A 81 -5.71 -3.31 -18.60
C LEU A 81 -5.64 -4.62 -19.41
N ALA A 82 -4.71 -5.50 -19.04
CA ALA A 82 -4.78 -6.92 -19.31
C ALA A 82 -5.21 -7.67 -18.04
N SER A 83 -6.14 -8.62 -18.17
CA SER A 83 -6.56 -9.48 -17.07
C SER A 83 -7.05 -10.85 -17.55
N CYS A 84 -6.84 -11.88 -16.74
CA CYS A 84 -7.53 -13.17 -16.87
C CYS A 84 -8.13 -13.56 -15.52
N VAL A 85 -9.39 -14.00 -15.52
CA VAL A 85 -10.06 -14.68 -14.40
C VAL A 85 -10.14 -16.17 -14.73
N PHE A 86 -9.74 -17.01 -13.78
CA PHE A 86 -9.89 -18.47 -13.80
C PHE A 86 -10.85 -18.88 -12.68
N GLN A 87 -11.87 -19.66 -13.02
CA GLN A 87 -12.82 -20.24 -12.07
C GLN A 87 -12.46 -21.70 -11.81
N PHE A 88 -12.47 -22.12 -10.54
CA PHE A 88 -12.11 -23.46 -10.07
C PHE A 88 -13.35 -24.07 -9.41
N GLY A 89 -13.97 -25.03 -10.10
CA GLY A 89 -15.29 -25.54 -9.72
C GLY A 89 -16.35 -24.43 -9.67
N THR A 90 -17.09 -24.34 -8.55
CA THR A 90 -18.15 -23.34 -8.31
C THR A 90 -17.78 -22.29 -7.26
N TRP A 91 -16.61 -22.40 -6.62
CA TRP A 91 -16.31 -21.71 -5.36
C TRP A 91 -14.90 -21.11 -5.25
N GLY A 92 -13.96 -21.48 -6.13
CA GLY A 92 -12.63 -20.89 -6.19
C GLY A 92 -12.49 -19.95 -7.39
N SER A 93 -11.85 -18.79 -7.20
CA SER A 93 -11.49 -17.89 -8.30
C SER A 93 -10.06 -17.38 -8.14
N LEU A 94 -9.35 -17.21 -9.26
CA LEU A 94 -8.01 -16.63 -9.35
C LEU A 94 -7.97 -15.64 -10.51
N GLN A 95 -7.64 -14.37 -10.22
CA GLN A 95 -7.55 -13.32 -11.22
C GLN A 95 -6.14 -12.71 -11.25
N TYR A 96 -5.58 -12.60 -12.45
CA TYR A 96 -4.40 -11.80 -12.72
C TYR A 96 -4.83 -10.46 -13.32
N LYS A 97 -4.21 -9.34 -12.93
CA LYS A 97 -4.39 -8.01 -13.54
C LYS A 97 -3.02 -7.35 -13.76
N LEU A 98 -2.86 -6.69 -14.90
CA LEU A 98 -1.70 -5.86 -15.24
C LEU A 98 -2.22 -4.62 -15.98
N ARG A 99 -2.16 -3.46 -15.34
CA ARG A 99 -2.53 -2.16 -15.94
C ARG A 99 -1.35 -1.60 -16.75
N ALA A 100 -1.61 -0.62 -17.61
CA ALA A 100 -0.55 0.02 -18.41
C ALA A 100 0.61 0.57 -17.56
N TRP A 101 0.31 1.08 -16.37
CA TRP A 101 1.26 1.70 -15.43
C TRP A 101 1.74 0.78 -14.28
N ASP A 102 1.26 -0.46 -14.19
CA ASP A 102 1.63 -1.34 -13.07
C ASP A 102 3.08 -1.87 -13.23
N HIS A 103 3.98 -1.56 -12.29
CA HIS A 103 5.33 -2.15 -12.25
C HIS A 103 5.35 -3.59 -11.67
N SER A 104 4.18 -4.15 -11.36
CA SER A 104 3.99 -5.44 -10.70
C SER A 104 2.73 -6.14 -11.23
N VAL A 105 2.67 -7.47 -11.21
CA VAL A 105 1.44 -8.21 -11.57
C VAL A 105 0.55 -8.35 -10.35
N VAL A 106 -0.68 -7.88 -10.42
CA VAL A 106 -1.66 -8.07 -9.36
C VAL A 106 -2.30 -9.45 -9.48
N VAL A 107 -2.37 -10.17 -8.37
CA VAL A 107 -3.02 -11.47 -8.24
C VAL A 107 -4.07 -11.37 -7.13
N GLU A 108 -5.31 -11.68 -7.45
CA GLU A 108 -6.44 -11.70 -6.53
C GLU A 108 -7.05 -13.09 -6.52
N TRP A 109 -7.48 -13.60 -5.36
CA TRP A 109 -8.19 -14.89 -5.28
C TRP A 109 -9.22 -14.96 -4.16
N THR A 110 -10.21 -15.85 -4.34
CA THR A 110 -11.29 -16.11 -3.37
C THR A 110 -11.62 -17.61 -3.34
N THR A 111 -11.98 -18.14 -2.16
CA THR A 111 -12.44 -19.54 -1.97
C THR A 111 -13.52 -19.62 -0.88
N TRP A 112 -14.39 -20.63 -0.94
CA TRP A 112 -15.40 -20.93 0.09
C TRP A 112 -15.28 -22.38 0.66
N ASN A 113 -16.19 -22.74 1.57
CA ASN A 113 -16.04 -23.71 2.69
C ASN A 113 -15.81 -25.21 2.36
N LEU A 114 -14.94 -25.90 3.13
CA LEU A 114 -14.82 -27.39 3.25
C LEU A 114 -14.02 -27.82 4.52
N THR A 115 -14.15 -29.07 5.00
CA THR A 115 -13.62 -29.59 6.31
C THR A 115 -13.14 -31.06 6.25
N LEU A 116 -12.28 -31.51 7.22
CA LEU A 116 -12.14 -32.88 7.85
C LEU A 116 -10.71 -33.16 8.45
N HIS A 117 -10.53 -34.20 9.29
CA HIS A 117 -9.32 -34.61 10.10
C HIS A 117 -8.24 -35.42 9.30
N ASN A 118 -6.99 -35.78 9.72
CA ASN A 118 -6.00 -35.54 10.83
C ASN A 118 -4.52 -35.71 10.24
N GLU A 119 -3.27 -35.38 10.72
CA GLU A 119 -2.58 -34.78 11.92
C GLU A 119 -1.20 -34.03 11.62
N GLU A 120 -0.69 -33.25 12.60
CA GLU A 120 0.70 -32.73 12.93
C GLU A 120 1.38 -31.47 12.29
N GLU A 121 1.99 -30.65 13.17
CA GLU A 121 2.52 -29.28 12.92
C GLU A 121 3.98 -29.19 12.40
N LYS A 122 4.15 -29.14 11.08
CA LYS A 122 5.38 -28.55 10.45
C LYS A 122 5.11 -27.28 9.65
N VAL A 123 3.83 -26.96 9.46
CA VAL A 123 3.35 -25.84 8.65
C VAL A 123 3.00 -24.62 9.51
N ALA A 124 2.19 -24.80 10.56
CA ALA A 124 1.65 -23.71 11.39
C ALA A 124 2.74 -22.78 11.96
N ALA A 125 3.76 -23.35 12.62
CA ALA A 125 4.84 -22.59 13.24
C ALA A 125 5.73 -21.80 12.24
N ASN A 126 5.63 -22.08 10.94
CA ASN A 126 6.36 -21.36 9.89
C ASN A 126 5.50 -20.29 9.19
N TYR A 127 4.23 -20.12 9.58
CA TYR A 127 3.37 -19.03 9.11
C TYR A 127 3.61 -17.77 9.93
N VAL A 128 4.06 -16.71 9.26
CA VAL A 128 4.26 -15.37 9.84
C VAL A 128 3.17 -14.40 9.37
N PRO A 129 2.81 -13.39 10.20
CA PRO A 129 1.92 -12.32 9.76
C PRO A 129 2.68 -11.36 8.82
N ILE A 130 2.13 -11.17 7.62
CA ILE A 130 2.50 -10.08 6.72
C ILE A 130 1.43 -9.01 6.82
N THR A 131 1.78 -7.83 7.32
CA THR A 131 0.89 -6.65 7.30
C THR A 131 1.03 -5.81 6.03
N ILE A 132 2.12 -5.99 5.27
CA ILE A 132 2.52 -5.11 4.15
C ILE A 132 3.12 -5.91 2.98
N ALA A 133 4.25 -6.58 3.18
CA ALA A 133 4.94 -7.33 2.13
C ALA A 133 5.90 -8.41 2.68
N THR A 134 6.36 -9.29 1.79
CA THR A 134 7.48 -10.22 1.99
C THR A 134 8.28 -10.37 0.69
N TYR A 135 9.45 -11.01 0.77
CA TYR A 135 10.25 -11.35 -0.40
C TYR A 135 11.11 -12.59 -0.15
N ILE A 136 11.50 -13.25 -1.24
CA ILE A 136 12.56 -14.27 -1.25
C ILE A 136 13.64 -13.83 -2.25
N ARG A 137 14.91 -14.16 -1.98
CA ARG A 137 16.03 -13.73 -2.82
C ARG A 137 17.15 -14.76 -2.91
N ASP A 138 17.80 -14.79 -4.05
CA ASP A 138 19.03 -15.55 -4.29
C ASP A 138 20.27 -14.62 -4.16
N LYS A 139 21.38 -14.93 -4.85
CA LYS A 139 22.61 -14.12 -4.87
C LYS A 139 22.51 -12.88 -5.78
N SER A 140 21.56 -12.86 -6.69
CA SER A 140 21.43 -11.90 -7.80
C SER A 140 20.03 -11.30 -7.89
N ASN A 141 18.99 -12.10 -7.68
CA ASN A 141 17.58 -11.73 -7.89
C ASN A 141 16.78 -11.76 -6.59
N GLN A 142 15.71 -10.95 -6.54
CA GLN A 142 14.72 -10.93 -5.48
C GLN A 142 13.31 -10.91 -6.09
N PHE A 143 12.43 -11.73 -5.51
CA PHE A 143 11.01 -11.85 -5.84
C PHE A 143 10.18 -11.29 -4.69
N ASN A 144 9.42 -10.23 -4.96
CA ASN A 144 8.62 -9.50 -3.98
C ASN A 144 7.15 -9.93 -4.05
N VAL A 145 6.49 -9.98 -2.88
CA VAL A 145 5.04 -10.11 -2.75
C VAL A 145 4.51 -9.04 -1.80
N ILE A 146 3.73 -8.10 -2.32
CA ILE A 146 3.14 -6.99 -1.55
C ILE A 146 1.66 -7.26 -1.38
N THR A 147 1.16 -7.39 -0.14
CA THR A 147 -0.25 -7.69 0.15
C THR A 147 -1.10 -6.42 0.12
N ASP A 148 -2.42 -6.57 0.05
CA ASP A 148 -3.39 -5.45 0.17
C ASP A 148 -3.99 -5.28 1.59
N ARG A 149 -3.63 -6.19 2.50
CA ARG A 149 -4.10 -6.29 3.89
C ARG A 149 -3.17 -7.20 4.69
N ALA A 150 -3.45 -7.33 5.99
CA ALA A 150 -2.83 -8.36 6.83
C ALA A 150 -3.19 -9.78 6.36
N GLN A 151 -2.18 -10.60 6.07
CA GLN A 151 -2.30 -11.97 5.56
C GLN A 151 -1.27 -12.88 6.25
N GLY A 152 -1.53 -14.19 6.29
CA GLY A 152 -0.53 -15.19 6.72
C GLY A 152 0.26 -15.73 5.53
N ALA A 153 1.57 -15.95 5.72
CA ALA A 153 2.44 -16.53 4.70
C ALA A 153 3.59 -17.35 5.29
N ALA A 154 4.14 -18.27 4.49
CA ALA A 154 5.26 -19.13 4.88
C ALA A 154 6.17 -19.47 3.69
N SER A 155 7.45 -19.71 3.98
CA SER A 155 8.39 -20.39 3.09
C SER A 155 8.67 -21.78 3.68
N LEU A 156 8.00 -22.80 3.14
CA LEU A 156 7.98 -24.18 3.69
C LEU A 156 8.96 -25.12 2.95
N LYS A 157 9.44 -24.65 1.81
CA LYS A 157 10.44 -25.20 0.87
C LYS A 157 10.96 -24.01 0.06
N ASP A 158 11.91 -24.22 -0.85
CA ASP A 158 12.33 -23.22 -1.84
C ASP A 158 11.12 -22.68 -2.63
N GLY A 159 10.67 -21.48 -2.25
CA GLY A 159 9.39 -20.92 -2.68
C GLY A 159 8.70 -20.12 -1.56
N LEU A 160 7.44 -19.77 -1.78
CA LEU A 160 6.65 -18.91 -0.90
C LEU A 160 5.14 -19.19 -1.06
N THR A 161 4.40 -19.22 0.05
CA THR A 161 2.93 -19.40 0.09
C THR A 161 2.28 -18.18 0.75
N VAL A 162 1.28 -17.56 0.09
CA VAL A 162 0.64 -16.29 0.51
C VAL A 162 -0.88 -16.35 0.33
N ARG A 163 -1.66 -15.77 1.27
CA ARG A 163 -3.12 -15.90 1.32
C ARG A 163 -3.88 -14.57 1.17
N GLY A 164 -4.21 -14.19 -0.07
CA GLY A 164 -5.15 -13.12 -0.36
C GLY A 164 -4.85 -12.43 -1.70
N SER A 165 -5.15 -11.13 -1.78
CA SER A 165 -4.75 -10.27 -2.89
C SER A 165 -3.33 -9.75 -2.68
N PHE A 166 -2.49 -9.84 -3.70
CA PHE A 166 -1.10 -9.41 -3.65
C PHE A 166 -0.54 -8.98 -5.01
N ALA A 167 0.47 -8.13 -5.00
CA ALA A 167 1.22 -7.71 -6.17
C ALA A 167 2.60 -8.41 -6.21
N LEU A 168 2.98 -8.91 -7.38
CA LEU A 168 4.22 -9.65 -7.62
C LEU A 168 5.21 -8.81 -8.45
N SER A 169 6.45 -8.70 -7.98
CA SER A 169 7.53 -8.12 -8.79
C SER A 169 8.82 -8.92 -8.68
N VAL A 170 9.74 -8.71 -9.62
CA VAL A 170 11.06 -9.34 -9.64
C VAL A 170 12.12 -8.38 -10.19
N GLY A 171 13.35 -8.49 -9.71
CA GLY A 171 14.48 -7.74 -10.24
C GLY A 171 15.80 -8.09 -9.54
N PRO A 172 16.90 -7.43 -9.93
CA PRO A 172 18.16 -7.46 -9.20
C PRO A 172 17.99 -6.88 -7.80
N LEU A 173 18.75 -7.40 -6.82
CA LEU A 173 18.54 -7.13 -5.38
C LEU A 173 18.24 -5.66 -5.03
N ALA A 174 19.05 -4.72 -5.49
CA ALA A 174 18.88 -3.29 -5.20
C ALA A 174 17.56 -2.73 -5.77
N LEU A 175 17.32 -2.90 -7.07
CA LEU A 175 16.12 -2.38 -7.75
C LEU A 175 14.83 -3.07 -7.27
N ALA A 176 14.90 -4.35 -6.91
CA ALA A 176 13.77 -5.06 -6.30
C ALA A 176 13.45 -4.52 -4.90
N THR A 177 14.45 -4.17 -4.09
CA THR A 177 14.27 -3.52 -2.79
C THR A 177 13.78 -2.07 -2.92
N GLU A 178 14.30 -1.32 -3.89
CA GLU A 178 13.82 0.04 -4.22
C GLU A 178 12.32 0.01 -4.57
N GLN A 179 11.93 -0.88 -5.48
CA GLN A 179 10.53 -1.08 -5.83
C GLN A 179 9.69 -1.52 -4.62
N LEU A 180 10.20 -2.45 -3.81
CA LEU A 180 9.50 -2.94 -2.61
C LEU A 180 9.17 -1.78 -1.66
N ARG A 181 10.15 -0.93 -1.33
CA ARG A 181 9.99 0.21 -0.40
C ARG A 181 9.15 1.35 -0.98
N ALA A 182 9.11 1.53 -2.30
CA ALA A 182 8.22 2.50 -2.94
C ALA A 182 6.77 2.00 -3.04
N GLU A 183 6.56 0.77 -3.51
CA GLU A 183 5.23 0.20 -3.72
C GLU A 183 4.53 -0.12 -2.40
N MET A 184 5.26 -0.55 -1.35
CA MET A 184 4.66 -0.92 -0.06
C MET A 184 3.81 0.20 0.57
N SER A 185 4.18 1.46 0.37
CA SER A 185 3.41 2.61 0.87
C SER A 185 2.30 3.00 -0.12
N ARG A 186 2.60 3.02 -1.41
CA ARG A 186 1.66 3.38 -2.48
C ARG A 186 0.47 2.42 -2.57
N ARG A 187 0.67 1.13 -2.26
CA ARG A 187 -0.37 0.09 -2.38
C ARG A 187 -1.56 0.32 -1.44
N TYR A 188 -1.31 0.86 -0.26
CA TYR A 188 -2.32 1.14 0.76
C TYR A 188 -2.94 2.54 0.61
N LEU A 189 -2.19 3.48 0.01
CA LEU A 189 -2.66 4.83 -0.32
C LEU A 189 -3.50 4.84 -1.62
N SER A 190 -4.67 4.20 -1.57
CA SER A 190 -5.67 4.32 -2.64
C SER A 190 -6.14 5.78 -2.78
N PRO A 191 -6.12 6.38 -3.99
CA PRO A 191 -6.50 7.77 -4.16
C PRO A 191 -8.00 7.98 -3.89
N LEU A 192 -8.34 9.04 -3.16
CA LEU A 192 -9.72 9.46 -2.98
C LEU A 192 -10.27 9.98 -4.33
N VAL A 193 -11.33 9.35 -4.83
CA VAL A 193 -12.02 9.77 -6.06
C VAL A 193 -13.27 10.56 -5.70
N ALA A 194 -13.20 11.88 -5.87
CA ALA A 194 -14.38 12.74 -5.84
C ALA A 194 -14.99 12.83 -7.25
N LEU A 195 -16.33 12.89 -7.31
CA LEU A 195 -17.09 13.10 -8.54
C LEU A 195 -18.01 14.30 -8.35
N SER A 196 -18.18 15.10 -9.41
CA SER A 196 -19.07 16.27 -9.43
C SER A 196 -19.75 16.38 -10.79
N ALA A 197 -20.83 17.15 -10.87
CA ALA A 197 -21.35 17.63 -12.15
C ALA A 197 -20.28 18.50 -12.85
N HIS A 198 -20.30 18.55 -14.18
CA HIS A 198 -19.34 19.36 -14.91
C HIS A 198 -19.54 20.86 -14.61
N ASN A 199 -18.55 21.48 -13.99
CA ASN A 199 -18.48 22.91 -13.73
C ASN A 199 -17.17 23.44 -14.33
N ALA A 200 -17.27 24.31 -15.33
CA ALA A 200 -16.11 24.86 -16.05
C ALA A 200 -15.23 25.78 -15.16
N SER A 201 -15.74 26.24 -14.02
CA SER A 201 -14.99 27.04 -13.04
C SER A 201 -14.14 26.20 -12.07
N LEU A 202 -14.32 24.87 -12.01
CA LEU A 202 -13.49 23.99 -11.19
C LEU A 202 -12.15 23.72 -11.88
N THR A 203 -11.14 24.52 -11.55
CA THR A 203 -9.75 24.25 -11.94
C THR A 203 -9.12 23.22 -10.98
N PRO A 204 -8.48 22.15 -11.48
CA PRO A 204 -7.78 21.21 -10.62
C PRO A 204 -6.52 21.87 -10.01
N PRO A 205 -6.17 21.57 -8.75
CA PRO A 205 -5.02 22.18 -8.09
C PRO A 205 -3.71 21.81 -8.80
N THR A 206 -2.93 22.81 -9.19
CA THR A 206 -1.66 22.65 -9.92
C THR A 206 -0.47 22.30 -9.03
N SER A 207 -0.64 22.36 -7.70
CA SER A 207 0.41 22.15 -6.70
C SER A 207 0.40 20.72 -6.16
N SER A 208 1.38 19.91 -6.58
CA SER A 208 1.64 18.59 -5.98
C SER A 208 2.75 18.66 -4.92
N TRP A 209 2.58 17.93 -3.81
CA TRP A 209 3.63 17.68 -2.80
C TRP A 209 4.51 16.48 -3.16
N ALA A 210 4.02 15.52 -3.94
CA ALA A 210 4.72 14.27 -4.24
C ALA A 210 6.14 14.45 -4.85
N PRO A 211 6.41 15.39 -5.78
CA PRO A 211 7.76 15.59 -6.32
C PRO A 211 8.70 16.37 -5.40
N ARG A 212 8.27 16.72 -4.17
CA ARG A 212 9.06 17.53 -3.22
C ARG A 212 9.71 16.73 -2.10
N LEU A 213 9.39 15.43 -1.99
CA LEU A 213 10.04 14.52 -1.04
C LEU A 213 11.22 13.79 -1.70
N PRO A 214 12.33 13.58 -1.00
CA PRO A 214 13.35 12.61 -1.39
C PRO A 214 12.74 11.21 -1.54
N PHE A 215 13.25 10.41 -2.48
CA PHE A 215 12.69 9.07 -2.77
C PHE A 215 12.71 8.12 -1.57
N ASN A 216 13.62 8.33 -0.62
CA ASN A 216 13.74 7.59 0.63
C ASN A 216 12.90 8.14 1.79
N VAL A 217 12.01 9.13 1.58
CA VAL A 217 11.14 9.71 2.62
C VAL A 217 9.66 9.58 2.25
N GLY A 218 8.84 9.13 3.20
CA GLY A 218 7.39 9.13 3.13
C GLY A 218 6.77 10.13 4.10
N LEU A 219 5.70 10.80 3.68
CA LEU A 219 4.77 11.54 4.55
C LEU A 219 3.67 10.57 5.02
N ILE A 220 3.55 10.33 6.33
CA ILE A 220 2.62 9.34 6.89
C ILE A 220 1.45 9.93 7.68
N SER A 221 1.54 11.19 8.10
CA SER A 221 0.38 11.99 8.53
C SER A 221 0.62 13.48 8.29
N LEU A 222 -0.46 14.20 8.01
CA LEU A 222 -0.50 15.65 7.88
C LEU A 222 -1.81 16.16 8.50
N GLU A 223 -1.72 17.15 9.39
CA GLU A 223 -2.82 17.64 10.21
C GLU A 223 -2.75 19.17 10.26
N VAL A 224 -3.76 19.85 9.73
CA VAL A 224 -3.91 21.31 9.91
C VAL A 224 -4.52 21.52 11.29
N VAL A 225 -3.68 21.87 12.27
CA VAL A 225 -4.09 22.07 13.67
C VAL A 225 -4.95 23.34 13.79
N ASN A 226 -4.58 24.38 13.04
CA ASN A 226 -5.36 25.61 12.86
C ASN A 226 -4.86 26.36 11.62
N GLY A 227 -5.44 27.53 11.30
CA GLY A 227 -5.06 28.34 10.13
C GLY A 227 -3.65 28.95 10.12
N HIS A 228 -2.80 28.69 11.12
CA HIS A 228 -1.40 29.14 11.21
C HIS A 228 -0.42 28.06 11.71
N THR A 229 -0.88 26.86 12.05
CA THR A 229 -0.06 25.72 12.54
C THR A 229 -0.46 24.43 11.82
N ILE A 230 0.55 23.73 11.27
CA ILE A 230 0.38 22.41 10.65
C ILE A 230 1.36 21.41 11.25
N ARG A 231 0.89 20.19 11.52
CA ARG A 231 1.68 19.09 12.07
C ARG A 231 1.86 18.01 11.00
N LEU A 232 3.06 17.47 10.88
CA LEU A 232 3.38 16.42 9.91
C LEU A 232 4.34 15.38 10.49
N ARG A 233 4.13 14.11 10.10
CA ARG A 233 4.99 12.99 10.47
C ARG A 233 5.66 12.41 9.24
N LEU A 234 6.99 12.39 9.25
CA LEU A 234 7.83 11.88 8.17
C LEU A 234 8.47 10.56 8.60
N THR A 235 8.61 9.63 7.66
CA THR A 235 9.35 8.38 7.84
C THR A 235 10.45 8.25 6.81
N HIS A 236 11.60 7.71 7.20
CA HIS A 236 12.53 7.13 6.25
C HIS A 236 11.98 5.78 5.77
N LEU A 237 12.07 5.50 4.47
CA LEU A 237 11.46 4.32 3.85
C LEU A 237 12.37 3.08 3.85
N PHE A 238 13.69 3.26 3.98
CA PHE A 238 14.69 2.17 3.93
C PHE A 238 15.36 1.94 5.29
N ALA A 239 15.82 0.70 5.51
CA ALA A 239 16.68 0.31 6.62
C ALA A 239 18.18 0.49 6.29
N ILE A 240 19.06 0.40 7.29
CA ILE A 240 20.51 0.43 7.09
C ILE A 240 20.96 -0.72 6.17
N HIS A 241 21.87 -0.42 5.25
CA HIS A 241 22.47 -1.37 4.30
C HIS A 241 21.49 -2.11 3.35
N GLU A 242 20.22 -1.70 3.30
CA GLU A 242 19.19 -2.34 2.46
C GLU A 242 19.34 -1.99 0.98
N HIS A 243 19.76 -0.75 0.69
CA HIS A 243 19.96 -0.21 -0.66
C HIS A 243 21.20 0.72 -0.69
N PRO A 244 22.11 0.62 -1.67
CA PRO A 244 23.38 1.37 -1.66
C PRO A 244 23.22 2.91 -1.69
N GLU A 245 22.15 3.42 -2.28
CA GLU A 245 21.85 4.86 -2.32
C GLU A 245 20.81 5.23 -1.25
N TRP A 246 19.57 4.79 -1.42
CA TRP A 246 18.42 5.11 -0.55
C TRP A 246 18.50 4.68 0.93
N SER A 247 19.48 3.88 1.37
CA SER A 247 19.75 3.64 2.80
C SER A 247 20.71 4.66 3.43
N LYS A 248 21.03 5.76 2.74
CA LYS A 248 21.70 6.93 3.32
C LYS A 248 20.69 7.84 4.02
N GLU A 249 21.21 8.74 4.86
CA GLU A 249 20.45 9.81 5.49
C GLU A 249 19.73 10.71 4.47
N ALA A 250 18.51 11.14 4.78
CA ALA A 250 17.67 11.99 3.95
C ALA A 250 17.42 13.36 4.58
N THR A 251 17.33 14.40 3.76
CA THR A 251 17.13 15.79 4.20
C THR A 251 15.90 16.39 3.52
N VAL A 252 15.04 17.06 4.29
CA VAL A 252 13.78 17.67 3.84
C VAL A 252 13.67 19.09 4.37
N ASP A 253 13.47 20.08 3.49
CA ASP A 253 13.01 21.41 3.90
C ASP A 253 11.48 21.38 4.01
N LEU A 254 10.99 21.61 5.23
CA LEU A 254 9.56 21.59 5.55
C LEU A 254 8.79 22.69 4.81
N LEU A 255 9.39 23.86 4.53
CA LEU A 255 8.71 24.92 3.77
C LEU A 255 8.62 24.62 2.28
N VAL A 256 9.65 24.00 1.70
CA VAL A 256 9.59 23.51 0.30
C VAL A 256 8.51 22.44 0.18
N LEU A 257 8.47 21.48 1.12
CA LEU A 257 7.45 20.44 1.16
C LEU A 257 6.03 21.02 1.24
N LEU A 258 5.76 21.85 2.24
CA LEU A 258 4.43 22.45 2.47
C LEU A 258 4.01 23.38 1.32
N GLY A 259 4.91 24.26 0.88
CA GLY A 259 4.71 25.22 -0.22
C GLY A 259 4.46 26.66 0.23
N PRO A 260 4.34 27.59 -0.74
CA PRO A 260 4.38 29.03 -0.50
C PRO A 260 3.38 29.57 0.52
N GLN A 261 2.23 28.91 0.69
CA GLN A 261 1.19 29.28 1.67
C GLN A 261 1.61 29.08 3.14
N TRP A 262 2.71 28.34 3.39
CA TRP A 262 3.35 28.22 4.71
C TRP A 262 4.69 28.97 4.79
N SER A 263 5.24 29.43 3.66
CA SER A 263 6.52 30.14 3.55
C SER A 263 6.39 31.63 3.82
N VAL A 264 6.00 31.98 5.05
CA VAL A 264 5.81 33.37 5.52
C VAL A 264 6.78 33.74 6.65
N ASP A 265 6.82 35.01 7.04
CA ASP A 265 7.73 35.48 8.10
C ASP A 265 7.50 34.80 9.46
N GLY A 266 8.60 34.58 10.17
CA GLY A 266 8.57 34.12 11.56
C GLY A 266 8.11 32.67 11.77
N VAL A 267 8.31 31.79 10.77
CA VAL A 267 8.16 30.34 10.91
C VAL A 267 8.94 29.81 12.12
N HIS A 268 8.28 28.99 12.93
CA HIS A 268 8.86 28.22 14.03
C HIS A 268 8.60 26.74 13.81
N VAL A 269 9.63 25.91 13.87
CA VAL A 269 9.54 24.45 13.75
C VAL A 269 9.86 23.81 15.09
N THR A 270 8.96 22.94 15.55
CA THR A 270 9.09 22.19 16.80
C THR A 270 9.07 20.69 16.49
N GLU A 271 9.99 19.91 17.04
CA GLU A 271 9.86 18.45 17.03
C GLU A 271 9.00 18.00 18.22
N LEU A 272 8.06 17.10 17.93
CA LEU A 272 7.18 16.44 18.89
C LEU A 272 7.54 14.95 19.00
N ASN A 273 7.09 14.31 20.08
CA ASN A 273 7.07 12.85 20.13
C ASN A 273 6.00 12.28 19.17
N LEU A 274 6.08 10.97 18.87
CA LEU A 274 5.22 10.27 17.90
C LEU A 274 3.71 10.19 18.28
N SER A 275 3.32 10.83 19.38
CA SER A 275 1.94 10.96 19.86
C SER A 275 1.46 12.42 19.90
N GLY A 276 2.24 13.37 19.35
CA GLY A 276 1.91 14.79 19.28
C GLY A 276 1.72 15.53 20.62
N ASN A 277 1.99 14.86 21.75
CA ASN A 277 1.57 15.32 23.09
C ASN A 277 2.73 15.79 23.98
N ARG A 278 3.97 15.76 23.49
CA ARG A 278 5.15 16.32 24.16
C ARG A 278 6.13 16.90 23.15
N VAL A 279 6.56 18.14 23.41
CA VAL A 279 7.70 18.77 22.71
C VAL A 279 9.00 18.04 23.05
N VAL A 280 9.76 17.69 22.01
CA VAL A 280 11.15 17.21 22.10
C VAL A 280 12.10 18.40 22.13
N GLY A 281 11.91 19.37 21.22
CA GLY A 281 12.66 20.62 21.19
C GLY A 281 12.39 21.46 19.93
N PRO A 282 12.85 22.72 19.89
CA PRO A 282 12.82 23.55 18.68
C PRO A 282 13.85 23.05 17.65
N ILE A 283 13.49 23.09 16.37
CA ILE A 283 14.41 22.87 15.25
C ILE A 283 14.98 24.23 14.80
N GLN A 284 16.27 24.26 14.48
CA GLN A 284 16.93 25.46 13.96
C GLN A 284 16.71 25.55 12.44
N GLY A 285 15.92 26.53 12.00
CA GLY A 285 15.49 26.65 10.61
C GLY A 285 14.38 25.67 10.23
N THR A 286 14.28 25.34 8.94
CA THR A 286 13.15 24.60 8.35
C THR A 286 13.56 23.22 7.82
N THR A 287 14.86 22.93 7.82
CA THR A 287 15.44 21.70 7.29
C THR A 287 15.55 20.63 8.37
N VAL A 288 14.97 19.45 8.10
CA VAL A 288 15.00 18.29 8.99
C VAL A 288 15.64 17.08 8.33
N THR A 289 16.21 16.22 9.16
CA THR A 289 17.05 15.09 8.74
C THR A 289 16.47 13.77 9.25
N LEU A 290 16.41 12.75 8.39
CA LEU A 290 15.91 11.42 8.72
C LEU A 290 16.99 10.38 8.39
N GLN A 291 17.43 9.64 9.40
CA GLN A 291 18.32 8.48 9.25
C GLN A 291 17.48 7.23 8.92
N PRO A 292 18.10 6.12 8.48
CA PRO A 292 17.35 4.91 8.14
C PRO A 292 16.40 4.41 9.23
N MET A 293 15.18 4.02 8.82
CA MET A 293 14.01 3.74 9.68
C MET A 293 13.57 4.84 10.66
N HIS A 294 14.10 6.06 10.64
CA HIS A 294 13.59 7.13 11.52
C HIS A 294 12.15 7.50 11.16
N VAL A 295 11.31 7.58 12.19
CA VAL A 295 10.02 8.29 12.14
C VAL A 295 10.15 9.52 13.02
N ARG A 296 9.82 10.71 12.50
CA ARG A 296 9.91 11.98 13.23
C ARG A 296 8.64 12.80 13.00
N GLU A 297 8.25 13.58 14.00
CA GLU A 297 7.02 14.37 14.00
C GLU A 297 7.33 15.84 14.26
N PHE A 298 6.82 16.71 13.40
CA PHE A 298 7.14 18.13 13.40
C PHE A 298 5.87 18.97 13.40
N GLU A 299 5.92 20.09 14.09
CA GLU A 299 4.87 21.11 14.10
C GLU A 299 5.46 22.41 13.56
N VAL A 300 4.88 22.93 12.49
CA VAL A 300 5.31 24.13 11.78
C VAL A 300 4.27 25.22 12.02
N THR A 301 4.67 26.25 12.76
CA THR A 301 3.81 27.40 13.12
C THR A 301 4.30 28.67 12.44
N THR A 302 3.38 29.51 11.98
CA THR A 302 3.64 30.74 11.21
C THR A 302 3.10 31.99 11.91
N LYS A 303 3.69 33.17 11.67
CA LYS A 303 3.13 34.43 12.19
C LYS A 303 2.09 34.99 11.21
N LYS A 304 0.82 34.65 11.44
CA LYS A 304 -0.33 35.06 10.60
C LYS A 304 -0.14 34.74 9.11
N ALA A 305 -0.35 33.48 8.73
CA ALA A 305 -1.00 33.25 7.44
C ALA A 305 -2.37 33.97 7.43
N LYS A 306 -2.82 34.47 6.27
CA LYS A 306 -4.26 34.65 6.05
C LYS A 306 -4.89 33.28 6.23
N ALA A 307 -5.87 33.15 7.12
CA ALA A 307 -6.56 31.87 7.30
C ALA A 307 -7.11 31.41 5.95
N SER A 308 -6.62 30.29 5.43
CA SER A 308 -7.43 29.51 4.51
C SER A 308 -8.67 29.08 5.29
N THR A 309 -9.84 29.20 4.68
CA THR A 309 -11.09 28.65 5.21
C THR A 309 -10.96 27.12 5.26
N VAL A 310 -10.45 26.63 6.38
CA VAL A 310 -10.53 25.21 6.76
C VAL A 310 -12.01 24.86 6.73
N TYR A 311 -12.36 23.79 6.02
CA TYR A 311 -13.74 23.39 5.82
C TYR A 311 -14.44 23.20 7.18
N ASP A 312 -15.39 24.08 7.48
CA ASP A 312 -16.16 24.02 8.72
C ASP A 312 -17.20 22.91 8.59
N GLY A 313 -17.14 21.94 9.51
CA GLY A 313 -18.06 20.79 9.54
C GLY A 313 -19.52 21.15 9.85
N THR A 314 -19.82 22.40 10.20
CA THR A 314 -21.18 22.92 10.35
C THR A 314 -21.80 23.41 9.05
N VAL A 315 -21.00 23.63 7.99
CA VAL A 315 -21.51 24.02 6.66
C VAL A 315 -22.10 22.80 5.97
N THR A 316 -23.43 22.69 6.00
CA THR A 316 -24.20 21.52 5.51
C THR A 316 -24.20 21.33 3.99
N SER A 317 -23.70 22.30 3.22
CA SER A 317 -23.74 22.29 1.75
C SER A 317 -22.62 23.14 1.14
N LEU A 318 -21.93 22.60 0.14
CA LEU A 318 -20.95 23.33 -0.69
C LEU A 318 -21.60 24.33 -1.67
N ALA A 319 -22.93 24.38 -1.76
CA ALA A 319 -23.66 25.29 -2.65
C ALA A 319 -24.07 26.62 -1.99
N ASP A 320 -24.02 26.71 -0.66
CA ASP A 320 -24.66 27.80 0.09
C ASP A 320 -23.74 29.03 0.26
N ALA A 321 -22.47 28.93 -0.18
CA ALA A 321 -21.47 29.99 -0.16
C ALA A 321 -21.69 31.05 -1.27
N GLY A 322 -22.90 31.60 -1.35
CA GLY A 322 -23.37 32.31 -2.54
C GLY A 322 -24.54 33.28 -2.34
N ASN A 323 -24.64 33.96 -1.19
CA ASN A 323 -25.47 35.17 -1.09
C ASN A 323 -25.07 36.09 0.09
N ASP A 324 -23.91 36.74 -0.01
CA ASP A 324 -23.69 38.01 0.70
C ASP A 324 -24.31 39.13 -0.15
N ASN A 325 -25.55 39.51 0.17
CA ASN A 325 -26.20 40.75 -0.26
C ASN A 325 -26.84 41.37 0.98
N ASP A 326 -26.81 42.70 1.08
CA ASP A 326 -27.37 43.46 2.19
C ASP A 326 -28.90 43.30 2.32
N ASP A 327 -29.43 43.35 3.54
CA ASP A 327 -30.52 44.26 3.95
C ASP A 327 -30.87 44.09 5.46
N ASP A 328 -30.95 45.24 6.14
CA ASP A 328 -31.66 45.68 7.36
C ASP A 328 -32.19 44.72 8.48
N ASP A 329 -31.96 45.19 9.73
CA ASP A 329 -32.78 45.17 10.96
C ASP A 329 -33.74 44.00 11.31
N VAL A 330 -33.68 43.57 12.59
CA VAL A 330 -34.72 43.85 13.63
C VAL A 330 -34.35 43.19 14.98
N GLU A 331 -34.63 43.88 16.10
CA GLU A 331 -34.54 43.31 17.47
C GLU A 331 -35.69 42.33 17.78
N GLY A 332 -35.44 41.30 18.60
CA GLY A 332 -36.49 40.43 19.12
C GLY A 332 -36.05 39.55 20.29
N ASP A 333 -36.70 39.69 21.45
CA ASP A 333 -36.53 38.81 22.61
C ASP A 333 -36.98 37.35 22.31
N PHE A 334 -36.27 36.36 22.86
CA PHE A 334 -36.79 35.43 23.88
C PHE A 334 -35.71 34.49 24.44
#